data_AF-A0A522KNY2-F1
#
_entry.id   AF-A0A522KNY2-F1
#
_cell.length_a   1.000
_cell.length_b   1.000
_cell.length_c   1.000
_cell.angle_alpha   90.00
_cell.angle_beta   90.00
_cell.angle_gamma   90.00
#
_symmetry.space_group_name_H-M   'P 1'
#
loop_
_entity.id
_entity.type
_entity.pdbx_description
1 polymer ?
#
loop_
_entity_poly.entity_id
_entity_poly.type
_entity_poly.pdbx_seq_one_letter_code
_entity_poly.pdbx_strand_id
1 'polypeptide(L)'
;MSNAQQPTTNGNDENRGGSSAPQAPTTADHATPSKDDTIDANILRTALRQFTGTENLYGLGVLFRNAVYTDGVHFLIQAAQCAWLVTDSMAWVTQKVPGRNYDDGFMTVELHPQADGSAELLITDGNGTTLYAQRYTSHTFPLNEGIKLYAVWGETSRGPCWHLMLTSEY
;
A
#
# COMPACT_ATOMS: atom_id res chain seq x y z
N MET A 1 45.97 70.24 -32.44
CA MET A 1 45.46 71.15 -31.40
C MET A 1 44.60 70.29 -30.48
N SER A 2 45.23 69.71 -29.47
CA SER A 2 45.16 70.18 -28.08
C SER A 2 43.92 69.70 -27.35
N ASN A 3 44.13 68.61 -26.62
CA ASN A 3 43.77 68.40 -25.21
C ASN A 3 42.92 69.50 -24.55
N ALA A 4 41.82 69.08 -23.94
CA ALA A 4 41.35 69.65 -22.68
C ALA A 4 40.93 68.52 -21.74
N GLN A 5 41.50 68.59 -20.55
CA GLN A 5 41.49 67.65 -19.43
C GLN A 5 40.13 67.68 -18.68
N GLN A 6 39.81 66.58 -18.00
CA GLN A 6 38.75 66.43 -16.96
C GLN A 6 38.95 67.41 -15.78
N PRO A 7 38.02 67.54 -14.80
CA PRO A 7 38.12 66.64 -13.62
C PRO A 7 36.84 66.44 -12.74
N THR A 8 36.93 65.41 -11.86
CA THR A 8 36.27 65.20 -10.54
C THR A 8 34.73 65.01 -10.51
N THR A 9 34.04 64.30 -9.60
CA THR A 9 34.26 63.77 -8.23
C THR A 9 33.31 62.58 -7.98
N ASN A 10 33.71 61.68 -7.08
CA ASN A 10 32.95 60.84 -6.13
C ASN A 10 31.40 60.88 -6.13
N GLY A 11 30.80 59.70 -5.98
CA GLY A 11 29.44 59.55 -5.46
C GLY A 11 28.95 58.11 -5.53
N ASN A 12 28.83 57.47 -4.38
CA ASN A 12 28.18 56.18 -4.19
C ASN A 12 26.75 56.20 -4.74
N ASP A 13 26.30 55.09 -5.36
CA ASP A 13 24.91 54.63 -5.32
C ASP A 13 24.81 53.23 -5.98
N GLU A 14 25.19 52.18 -5.25
CA GLU A 14 24.70 50.83 -5.54
C GLU A 14 23.24 50.72 -5.07
N ASN A 15 22.32 51.19 -5.89
CA ASN A 15 20.90 50.86 -5.75
C ASN A 15 20.52 49.87 -6.87
N ARG A 16 20.65 48.57 -6.60
CA ARG A 16 20.02 47.51 -7.38
C ARG A 16 19.13 46.66 -6.48
N GLY A 17 17.86 47.06 -6.46
CA GLY A 17 16.67 46.20 -6.36
C GLY A 17 16.82 44.85 -5.67
N GLY A 18 16.64 44.84 -4.35
CA GLY A 18 16.15 43.65 -3.65
C GLY A 18 14.65 43.51 -3.90
N SER A 19 14.27 42.81 -4.96
CA SER A 19 12.88 42.37 -5.16
C SER A 19 12.66 41.12 -4.31
N SER A 20 11.79 41.26 -3.31
CA SER A 20 11.40 40.23 -2.35
C SER A 20 10.91 38.96 -3.04
N ALA A 21 11.64 37.86 -2.89
CA ALA A 21 11.12 36.53 -3.17
C ALA A 21 10.07 36.17 -2.08
N PRO A 22 8.93 35.56 -2.45
CA PRO A 22 7.96 35.09 -1.46
C PRO A 22 8.57 33.95 -0.63
N GLN A 23 8.51 34.10 0.69
CA GLN A 23 8.96 33.10 1.65
C GLN A 23 8.15 31.81 1.48
N ALA A 24 8.86 30.68 1.35
CA ALA A 24 8.28 29.35 1.32
C ALA A 24 7.52 29.07 2.64
N PRO A 25 6.36 28.42 2.60
CA PRO A 25 5.63 28.08 3.81
C PRO A 25 6.45 27.12 4.67
N THR A 26 6.60 27.52 5.93
CA THR A 26 7.23 26.80 7.03
C THR A 26 6.76 25.35 7.09
N THR A 27 7.74 24.46 7.25
CA THR A 27 7.64 23.03 7.50
C THR A 27 6.45 22.70 8.40
N ALA A 28 5.42 22.07 7.82
CA ALA A 28 4.42 21.37 8.60
C ALA A 28 5.09 20.16 9.23
N ASP A 29 5.04 20.09 10.56
CA ASP A 29 5.42 18.95 11.37
C ASP A 29 4.90 17.65 10.76
N HIS A 30 5.78 16.89 10.10
CA HIS A 30 5.58 15.46 9.93
C HIS A 30 5.83 14.83 11.30
N ALA A 31 4.80 14.81 12.14
CA ALA A 31 4.76 13.91 13.27
C ALA A 31 4.97 12.49 12.72
N THR A 32 6.11 11.91 13.06
CA THR A 32 6.36 10.49 12.85
C THR A 32 5.29 9.74 13.67
N PRO A 33 4.50 8.84 13.08
CA PRO A 33 3.51 8.10 13.85
C PRO A 33 4.24 7.34 14.96
N SER A 34 3.82 7.57 16.20
CA SER A 34 4.34 6.90 17.38
C SER A 34 4.04 5.40 17.30
N LYS A 35 4.97 4.59 17.83
CA LYS A 35 4.95 3.12 17.84
C LYS A 35 3.69 2.48 18.48
N ASP A 36 2.80 3.29 19.06
CA ASP A 36 1.57 2.91 19.76
C ASP A 36 0.28 2.97 18.91
N ASP A 37 0.33 3.43 17.65
CA ASP A 37 -0.86 3.50 16.78
C ASP A 37 -1.22 2.18 16.08
N THR A 38 -0.42 1.12 16.29
CA THR A 38 -0.69 -0.20 15.69
C THR A 38 -1.54 -1.04 16.64
N ILE A 39 -2.64 -1.61 16.13
CA ILE A 39 -3.51 -2.52 16.88
C ILE A 39 -2.70 -3.63 17.57
N ASP A 40 -3.02 -3.94 18.83
CA ASP A 40 -2.41 -5.06 19.55
C ASP A 40 -2.64 -6.39 18.80
N ALA A 41 -1.59 -7.20 18.70
CA ALA A 41 -1.61 -8.44 17.92
C ALA A 41 -2.68 -9.44 18.41
N ASN A 42 -2.95 -9.52 19.72
CA ASN A 42 -3.97 -10.42 20.25
C ASN A 42 -5.38 -9.88 19.96
N ILE A 43 -5.57 -8.56 20.04
CA ILE A 43 -6.83 -7.91 19.66
C ILE A 43 -7.10 -8.17 18.18
N LEU A 44 -6.11 -7.94 17.32
CA LEU A 44 -6.23 -8.18 15.88
C LEU A 44 -6.57 -9.65 15.59
N ARG A 45 -5.81 -10.60 16.15
CA ARG A 45 -6.07 -12.04 15.97
C ARG A 45 -7.50 -12.42 16.37
N THR A 46 -7.98 -11.87 17.49
CA THR A 46 -9.32 -12.16 17.99
C THR A 46 -10.39 -11.57 17.08
N ALA A 47 -10.20 -10.31 16.65
CA ALA A 47 -11.12 -9.61 15.75
C ALA A 47 -11.23 -10.31 14.39
N LEU A 48 -10.10 -10.71 13.79
CA LEU A 48 -10.08 -11.40 12.49
C LEU A 48 -10.90 -12.70 12.49
N ARG A 49 -10.95 -13.41 13.62
CA ARG A 49 -11.75 -14.64 13.77
C ARG A 49 -13.26 -14.40 13.82
N GLN A 50 -13.72 -13.17 14.08
CA GLN A 50 -15.14 -12.85 14.15
C GLN A 50 -15.76 -12.60 12.78
N PHE A 51 -14.95 -12.40 11.74
CA PHE A 51 -15.44 -12.26 10.37
C PHE A 51 -15.77 -13.65 9.82
N THR A 52 -17.04 -14.00 9.89
CA THR A 52 -17.60 -15.25 9.37
C THR A 52 -18.66 -14.91 8.33
N GLY A 53 -18.31 -15.07 7.05
CA GLY A 53 -19.07 -14.56 5.92
C GLY A 53 -18.83 -13.06 5.66
N THR A 54 -19.32 -12.58 4.51
CA THR A 54 -19.12 -11.21 4.05
C THR A 54 -20.45 -10.56 3.73
N GLU A 55 -20.67 -9.35 4.24
CA GLU A 55 -21.84 -8.53 3.95
C GLU A 55 -21.51 -7.47 2.88
N ASN A 56 -20.28 -6.93 2.92
CA ASN A 56 -19.86 -5.85 2.01
C ASN A 56 -18.65 -6.25 1.18
N LEU A 57 -18.68 -5.85 -0.09
CA LEU A 57 -17.55 -5.93 -1.01
C LEU A 57 -17.04 -4.52 -1.31
N TYR A 58 -15.77 -4.30 -1.04
CA TYR A 58 -15.10 -3.03 -1.21
C TYR A 58 -14.21 -3.06 -2.46
N GLY A 59 -14.22 -2.00 -3.26
CA GLY A 59 -13.34 -1.89 -4.42
C GLY A 59 -11.91 -1.53 -4.04
N LEU A 60 -10.92 -2.13 -4.72
CA LEU A 60 -9.50 -1.85 -4.50
C LEU A 60 -8.99 -0.64 -5.31
N GLY A 61 -9.89 0.25 -5.74
CA GLY A 61 -9.56 1.48 -6.47
C GLY A 61 -9.39 1.30 -7.98
N VAL A 62 -9.03 2.39 -8.66
CA VAL A 62 -9.07 2.49 -10.14
C VAL A 62 -8.03 1.62 -10.86
N LEU A 63 -6.93 1.25 -10.18
CA LEU A 63 -5.88 0.40 -10.73
C LEU A 63 -6.27 -1.09 -10.71
N PHE A 64 -7.18 -1.48 -9.81
CA PHE A 64 -7.59 -2.87 -9.58
C PHE A 64 -9.09 -3.03 -9.84
N ARG A 65 -9.56 -2.61 -11.02
CA ARG A 65 -10.99 -2.61 -11.35
C ARG A 65 -11.64 -4.00 -11.35
N ASN A 66 -10.82 -5.04 -11.53
CA ASN A 66 -11.24 -6.44 -11.51
C ASN A 66 -10.90 -7.10 -10.17
N ALA A 67 -10.94 -6.35 -9.07
CA ALA A 67 -10.78 -6.87 -7.73
C ALA A 67 -11.65 -6.12 -6.71
N VAL A 68 -12.20 -6.89 -5.78
CA VAL A 68 -12.82 -6.41 -4.55
C VAL A 68 -12.28 -7.20 -3.36
N TYR A 69 -12.55 -6.73 -2.17
CA TYR A 69 -12.19 -7.39 -0.93
C TYR A 69 -13.32 -7.30 0.11
N THR A 70 -13.28 -8.18 1.10
CA THR A 70 -14.34 -8.39 2.09
C THR A 70 -14.20 -7.53 3.34
N ASP A 71 -15.18 -7.59 4.25
CA ASP A 71 -15.18 -6.89 5.53
C ASP A 71 -13.94 -7.20 6.37
N GLY A 72 -13.52 -8.47 6.45
CA GLY A 72 -12.34 -8.87 7.20
C GLY A 72 -11.04 -8.29 6.64
N VAL A 73 -10.92 -8.25 5.31
CA VAL A 73 -9.77 -7.61 4.63
C VAL A 73 -9.83 -6.09 4.77
N HIS A 74 -11.02 -5.49 4.73
CA HIS A 74 -11.19 -4.07 5.00
C HIS A 74 -10.69 -3.71 6.39
N PHE A 75 -11.02 -4.53 7.39
CA PHE A 75 -10.52 -4.37 8.75
C PHE A 75 -8.98 -4.47 8.83
N LEU A 76 -8.35 -5.42 8.13
CA LEU A 76 -6.87 -5.49 8.04
C LEU A 76 -6.26 -4.19 7.51
N ILE A 77 -6.85 -3.61 6.48
CA ILE A 77 -6.39 -2.35 5.89
C ILE A 77 -6.49 -1.22 6.90
N GLN A 78 -7.64 -1.07 7.56
CA GLN A 78 -7.91 0.07 8.44
C GLN A 78 -7.22 -0.06 9.80
N ALA A 79 -7.34 -1.21 10.46
CA ALA A 79 -6.89 -1.40 11.83
C ALA A 79 -5.41 -1.79 11.93
N ALA A 80 -4.89 -2.57 10.97
CA ALA A 80 -3.50 -3.04 10.95
C ALA A 80 -2.64 -2.34 9.88
N GLN A 81 -3.18 -1.33 9.20
CA GLN A 81 -2.47 -0.55 8.16
C GLN A 81 -1.88 -1.44 7.04
N CYS A 82 -2.53 -2.57 6.74
CA CYS A 82 -2.04 -3.59 5.81
C CYS A 82 -2.45 -3.36 4.35
N ALA A 83 -2.64 -2.09 3.94
CA ALA A 83 -2.97 -1.76 2.56
C ALA A 83 -1.92 -2.31 1.58
N TRP A 84 -0.65 -2.26 1.96
CA TRP A 84 0.48 -2.77 1.16
C TRP A 84 0.35 -4.26 0.84
N LEU A 85 -0.08 -5.08 1.81
CA LEU A 85 -0.23 -6.52 1.62
C LEU A 85 -1.31 -6.79 0.57
N VAL A 86 -2.43 -6.07 0.67
CA VAL A 86 -3.55 -6.19 -0.28
C VAL A 86 -3.11 -5.74 -1.68
N THR A 87 -2.44 -4.59 -1.81
CA THR A 87 -2.01 -4.10 -3.12
C THR A 87 -0.98 -4.99 -3.78
N ASP A 88 0.02 -5.45 -3.04
CA ASP A 88 1.09 -6.30 -3.59
C ASP A 88 0.54 -7.66 -4.05
N SER A 89 -0.32 -8.27 -3.23
CA SER A 89 -0.97 -9.53 -3.57
C SER A 89 -1.84 -9.39 -4.82
N MET A 90 -2.69 -8.36 -4.85
CA MET A 90 -3.65 -8.18 -5.94
C MET A 90 -3.00 -7.69 -7.23
N ALA A 91 -1.82 -7.06 -7.17
CA ALA A 91 -1.04 -6.69 -8.36
C ALA A 91 -0.64 -7.89 -9.21
N TRP A 92 -0.41 -9.05 -8.59
CA TRP A 92 -0.14 -10.29 -9.32
C TRP A 92 -1.42 -11.08 -9.63
N VAL A 93 -2.31 -11.25 -8.65
CA VAL A 93 -3.56 -12.05 -8.80
C VAL A 93 -4.42 -11.51 -9.95
N THR A 94 -4.62 -10.19 -10.03
CA THR A 94 -5.50 -9.59 -11.05
C THR A 94 -4.99 -9.71 -12.47
N GLN A 95 -3.72 -10.07 -12.67
CA GLN A 95 -3.18 -10.40 -13.99
C GLN A 95 -3.65 -11.77 -14.48
N LYS A 96 -4.18 -12.62 -13.59
CA LYS A 96 -4.69 -13.95 -13.89
C LYS A 96 -6.20 -13.86 -14.05
N VAL A 97 -6.73 -14.33 -15.17
CA VAL A 97 -8.15 -14.33 -15.47
C VAL A 97 -8.52 -15.76 -15.85
N PRO A 98 -9.37 -16.42 -15.05
CA PRO A 98 -9.82 -17.79 -15.32
C PRO A 98 -10.35 -17.96 -16.75
N GLY A 99 -9.92 -19.04 -17.41
CA GLY A 99 -10.29 -19.35 -18.80
C GLY A 99 -9.63 -18.46 -19.87
N ARG A 100 -8.77 -17.50 -19.47
CA ARG A 100 -7.95 -16.71 -20.41
C ARG A 100 -6.47 -17.05 -20.29
N ASN A 101 -5.93 -16.98 -19.08
CA ASN A 101 -4.50 -17.17 -18.83
C ASN A 101 -4.20 -17.81 -17.46
N TYR A 102 -5.24 -18.37 -16.84
CA TYR A 102 -5.17 -19.13 -15.61
C TYR A 102 -6.37 -20.08 -15.60
N ASP A 103 -6.21 -21.30 -15.12
CA ASP A 103 -7.24 -22.32 -15.28
C ASP A 103 -8.13 -22.44 -14.04
N ASP A 104 -7.63 -22.05 -12.86
CA ASP A 104 -8.35 -22.19 -11.60
C ASP A 104 -8.90 -20.84 -11.09
N GLY A 105 -10.15 -20.83 -10.61
CA GLY A 105 -10.77 -19.64 -10.02
C GLY A 105 -10.36 -19.39 -8.57
N PHE A 106 -9.23 -19.93 -8.12
CA PHE A 106 -8.84 -19.94 -6.71
C PHE A 106 -7.33 -19.84 -6.55
N MET A 107 -6.89 -19.03 -5.59
CA MET A 107 -5.51 -18.95 -5.12
C MET A 107 -5.48 -18.68 -3.62
N THR A 108 -4.36 -19.03 -2.98
CA THR A 108 -4.06 -18.56 -1.62
C THR A 108 -3.03 -17.45 -1.68
N VAL A 109 -3.17 -16.48 -0.78
CA VAL A 109 -2.22 -15.40 -0.54
C VAL A 109 -1.74 -15.56 0.89
N GLU A 110 -0.45 -15.80 1.08
CA GLU A 110 0.12 -16.17 2.37
C GLU A 110 1.31 -15.27 2.70
N LEU A 111 1.21 -14.54 3.81
CA LEU A 111 2.33 -13.78 4.34
C LEU A 111 2.95 -14.56 5.50
N HIS A 112 4.26 -14.79 5.42
CA HIS A 112 5.07 -15.53 6.39
C HIS A 112 6.17 -14.63 6.99
N PRO A 113 5.88 -13.89 8.07
CA PRO A 113 6.87 -13.14 8.84
C PRO A 113 7.98 -14.02 9.40
N GLN A 114 9.18 -13.45 9.50
CA GLN A 114 10.39 -14.10 9.99
C GLN A 114 10.89 -13.41 11.25
N ALA A 115 11.64 -14.16 12.07
CA ALA A 115 12.18 -13.65 13.33
C ALA A 115 13.19 -12.50 13.15
N ASP A 116 13.80 -12.36 11.97
CA ASP A 116 14.71 -11.27 11.61
C ASP A 116 13.99 -9.98 11.15
N GLY A 117 12.64 -9.98 11.17
CA GLY A 117 11.80 -8.87 10.71
C GLY A 117 11.54 -8.85 9.21
N SER A 118 12.10 -9.80 8.45
CA SER A 118 11.75 -10.01 7.04
C SER A 118 10.42 -10.78 6.92
N ALA A 119 9.86 -10.84 5.70
CA ALA A 119 8.69 -11.68 5.44
C ALA A 119 8.73 -12.23 4.02
N GLU A 120 8.01 -13.32 3.80
CA GLU A 120 7.77 -13.90 2.48
C GLU A 120 6.27 -13.85 2.16
N LEU A 121 5.93 -13.24 1.03
CA LEU A 121 4.59 -13.32 0.43
C LEU A 121 4.60 -14.43 -0.62
N LEU A 122 3.72 -15.41 -0.44
CA LEU A 122 3.51 -16.51 -1.36
C LEU A 122 2.10 -16.43 -1.93
N ILE A 123 1.98 -16.56 -3.24
CA ILE A 123 0.70 -16.80 -3.90
C ILE A 123 0.73 -18.21 -4.47
N THR A 124 -0.21 -19.05 -4.06
CA THR A 124 -0.27 -20.47 -4.45
C THR A 124 -1.58 -20.80 -5.16
N ASP A 125 -1.61 -21.91 -5.88
CA ASP A 125 -2.83 -22.47 -6.50
C ASP A 125 -3.80 -23.10 -5.49
N GLY A 126 -3.46 -23.10 -4.20
CA GLY A 126 -4.23 -23.80 -3.15
C GLY A 126 -3.97 -25.30 -3.05
N ASN A 127 -3.22 -25.88 -3.99
CA ASN A 127 -2.86 -27.30 -4.07
C ASN A 127 -1.38 -27.56 -3.76
N GLY A 128 -0.70 -26.59 -3.17
CA GLY A 128 0.70 -26.70 -2.75
C GLY A 128 1.72 -26.24 -3.80
N THR A 129 1.28 -25.69 -4.93
CA THR A 129 2.18 -25.09 -5.93
C THR A 129 2.30 -23.59 -5.70
N THR A 130 3.51 -23.11 -5.39
CA THR A 130 3.81 -21.67 -5.37
C THR A 130 3.86 -21.12 -6.79
N LEU A 131 3.01 -20.15 -7.09
CA LEU A 131 2.94 -19.47 -8.38
C LEU A 131 3.73 -18.17 -8.41
N TYR A 132 3.83 -17.52 -7.24
CA TYR A 132 4.57 -16.30 -7.03
C TYR A 132 5.14 -16.26 -5.62
N ALA A 133 6.35 -15.72 -5.51
CA ALA A 133 7.01 -15.47 -4.24
C ALA A 133 7.66 -14.08 -4.26
N GLN A 134 7.48 -13.33 -3.19
CA GLN A 134 8.12 -12.04 -2.97
C GLN A 134 8.69 -12.00 -1.57
N ARG A 135 9.96 -11.60 -1.46
CA ARG A 135 10.62 -11.38 -0.17
C ARG A 135 10.61 -9.90 0.18
N TYR A 136 10.19 -9.60 1.41
CA TYR A 136 10.31 -8.29 2.03
C TYR A 136 11.51 -8.29 2.97
N THR A 137 12.36 -7.26 2.88
CA THR A 137 13.45 -7.06 3.85
C THR A 137 12.94 -6.56 5.21
N SER A 138 11.77 -5.91 5.22
CA SER A 138 11.04 -5.49 6.41
C SER A 138 9.55 -5.36 6.11
N HIS A 139 8.70 -5.45 7.14
CA HIS A 139 7.26 -5.27 7.03
C HIS A 139 6.65 -4.65 8.29
N THR A 140 5.40 -4.21 8.20
CA THR A 140 4.61 -3.69 9.33
C THR A 140 3.52 -4.64 9.82
N PHE A 141 3.39 -5.83 9.21
CA PHE A 141 2.38 -6.81 9.62
C PHE A 141 2.56 -7.23 11.10
N PRO A 142 1.51 -7.16 11.94
CA PRO A 142 1.66 -7.28 13.39
C PRO A 142 1.57 -8.72 13.93
N LEU A 143 1.13 -9.73 13.16
CA LEU A 143 1.04 -11.12 13.63
C LEU A 143 2.27 -11.92 13.20
N ASN A 144 3.04 -12.43 14.15
CA ASN A 144 4.25 -13.21 13.87
C ASN A 144 3.95 -14.55 13.19
N GLU A 145 2.79 -15.14 13.44
CA GLU A 145 2.35 -16.37 12.76
C GLU A 145 1.92 -16.15 11.29
N GLY A 146 1.90 -14.90 10.82
CA GLY A 146 1.48 -14.58 9.47
C GLY A 146 -0.03 -14.59 9.26
N ILE A 147 -0.42 -14.60 7.99
CA ILE A 147 -1.83 -14.66 7.58
C ILE A 147 -1.97 -15.37 6.25
N LYS A 148 -3.09 -16.08 6.11
CA LYS A 148 -3.55 -16.69 4.87
C LYS A 148 -4.87 -16.03 4.47
N LEU A 149 -4.95 -15.61 3.22
CA LEU A 149 -6.14 -15.07 2.56
C LEU A 149 -6.46 -15.93 1.35
N TYR A 150 -7.71 -15.88 0.90
CA TYR A 150 -8.13 -16.48 -0.36
C TYR A 150 -8.40 -15.40 -1.39
N ALA A 151 -7.91 -15.64 -2.60
CA ALA A 151 -8.28 -14.90 -3.79
C ALA A 151 -9.16 -15.82 -4.65
N VAL A 152 -10.43 -15.46 -4.78
CA VAL A 152 -11.44 -16.30 -5.43
C VAL A 152 -12.04 -15.53 -6.59
N TRP A 153 -12.11 -16.15 -7.76
CA TRP A 153 -12.81 -15.57 -8.90
C TRP A 153 -14.31 -15.78 -8.71
N GLY A 154 -15.07 -14.68 -8.75
CA GLY A 154 -16.52 -14.72 -8.54
C GLY A 154 -17.23 -13.64 -9.34
N GLU A 155 -18.55 -13.62 -9.21
CA GLU A 155 -19.42 -12.64 -9.86
C GLU A 155 -19.80 -11.51 -8.90
N THR A 156 -19.85 -10.28 -9.44
CA THR A 156 -20.42 -9.12 -8.76
C THR A 156 -21.50 -8.50 -9.64
N SER A 157 -22.24 -7.51 -9.12
CA SER A 157 -23.17 -6.71 -9.94
C SER A 157 -22.49 -5.96 -11.10
N ARG A 158 -21.16 -5.84 -11.09
CA ARG A 158 -20.36 -5.20 -12.15
C ARG A 158 -19.70 -6.21 -13.10
N GLY A 159 -19.96 -7.50 -12.92
CA GLY A 159 -19.35 -8.61 -13.65
C GLY A 159 -18.30 -9.37 -12.84
N PRO A 160 -17.59 -10.32 -13.49
CA PRO A 160 -16.69 -11.23 -12.81
C PRO A 160 -15.39 -10.53 -12.41
N CYS A 161 -14.94 -10.80 -11.19
CA CYS A 161 -13.70 -10.24 -10.65
C CYS A 161 -13.11 -11.12 -9.55
N TRP A 162 -11.90 -10.78 -9.09
CA TRP A 162 -11.31 -11.43 -7.93
C TRP A 162 -11.85 -10.86 -6.62
N HIS A 163 -12.15 -11.75 -5.69
CA HIS A 163 -12.53 -11.45 -4.31
C HIS A 163 -11.37 -11.85 -3.39
N LEU A 164 -10.74 -10.88 -2.72
CA LEU A 164 -9.77 -11.15 -1.66
C LEU A 164 -10.48 -11.22 -0.32
N MET A 165 -10.34 -12.32 0.41
CA MET A 165 -11.10 -12.57 1.65
C MET A 165 -10.28 -13.30 2.71
N LEU A 166 -10.69 -13.16 3.97
CA LEU A 166 -10.17 -14.03 5.03
C LEU A 166 -10.62 -15.48 4.78
N THR A 167 -9.82 -16.45 5.25
CA THR A 167 -10.19 -17.87 5.13
C THR A 167 -11.48 -18.25 5.87
N SER A 168 -11.88 -17.47 6.88
CA SER A 168 -13.13 -17.64 7.61
C SER A 168 -14.36 -17.03 6.93
N GLU A 169 -14.15 -16.24 5.87
CA GLU A 169 -15.21 -15.60 5.09
C GLU A 169 -15.62 -16.38 3.83
N TYR A 170 -14.83 -17.40 3.47
CA TYR A 170 -15.09 -18.32 2.35
C TYR A 170 -15.97 -19.50 2.78
#